data_AF-A0A1G9A390-F1
#
_entry.id   AF-A0A1G9A390-F1
#
_cell.length_a   1.000
_cell.length_b   1.000
_cell.length_c   1.000
_cell.angle_alpha   90.00
_cell.angle_beta   90.00
_cell.angle_gamma   90.00
#
_symmetry.space_group_name_H-M   'P 1'
#
loop_
_entity.id
_entity.type
_entity.pdbx_description
1 polymer ?
#
loop_
_entity_poly.entity_id
_entity_poly.type
_entity_poly.pdbx_seq_one_letter_code
_entity_poly.pdbx_strand_id
1 'polypeptide(L)'
;MSPVVVVLLLFAGLSEAAGRILPLVARRPGMSRRKAVMLLLCGAAVEGAVFALWPLTSWTLAELLVSPPLSGVASLTWTPGMAAPLLLAAILAFPLLGPLLHLLLFVGVGAGLVTPLAATTGVGWWAAAGCVAVAGVGLGVTVEVVRRLVARLSGVAPRGLLA
;
A
#
# COMPACT_ATOMS: atom_id res chain seq x y z
N MET A 1 6.96 -2.51 -16.37
CA MET A 1 6.98 -1.35 -15.44
C MET A 1 8.25 -0.56 -15.65
N SER A 2 8.17 0.78 -15.62
CA SER A 2 9.34 1.65 -15.73
C SER A 2 10.23 1.57 -14.47
N PRO A 3 11.56 1.63 -14.58
CA PRO A 3 12.47 1.70 -13.42
C PRO A 3 12.13 2.84 -12.46
N VAL A 4 11.66 3.98 -12.97
CA VAL A 4 11.25 5.14 -12.17
C VAL A 4 10.10 4.77 -11.23
N VAL A 5 9.11 4.04 -11.73
CA VAL A 5 7.96 3.57 -10.94
C VAL A 5 8.42 2.62 -9.83
N VAL A 6 9.37 1.72 -10.12
CA VAL A 6 9.92 0.79 -9.11
C VAL A 6 10.61 1.57 -8.00
N VAL A 7 11.43 2.57 -8.34
CA VAL A 7 12.10 3.44 -7.36
C VAL A 7 11.08 4.19 -6.51
N LEU A 8 10.04 4.75 -7.12
CA LEU A 8 8.98 5.45 -6.38
C LEU A 8 8.20 4.53 -5.44
N LEU A 9 7.91 3.28 -5.86
CA LEU A 9 7.26 2.28 -5.01
C LEU A 9 8.13 1.91 -3.80
N LEU A 10 9.45 1.76 -4.01
CA LEU A 10 10.39 1.50 -2.92
C LEU A 10 10.45 2.68 -1.95
N PHE A 11 10.47 3.92 -2.44
CA PHE A 11 10.44 5.09 -1.58
C PHE A 11 9.11 5.22 -0.81
N ALA A 12 7.96 5.03 -1.48
CA ALA A 12 6.65 5.02 -0.83
C ALA A 12 6.58 3.96 0.28
N GLY A 13 7.03 2.74 -0.02
CA GLY A 13 7.06 1.68 0.98
C GLY A 13 8.01 1.99 2.13
N LEU A 14 9.21 2.49 1.84
CA LEU A 14 10.22 2.82 2.86
C LEU A 14 9.74 3.94 3.78
N SER A 15 9.15 4.99 3.20
CA SER A 15 8.56 6.08 3.96
C SER A 15 7.49 5.52 4.92
N GLU A 16 6.58 4.66 4.45
CA GLU A 16 5.50 4.10 5.30
C GLU A 16 6.04 3.22 6.43
N ALA A 17 7.02 2.39 6.08
CA ALA A 17 7.72 1.55 7.03
C ALA A 17 8.42 2.37 8.10
N ALA A 18 9.17 3.41 7.70
CA ALA A 18 9.77 4.37 8.61
C ALA A 18 8.71 4.98 9.52
N GLY A 19 7.53 5.24 8.97
CA GLY A 19 6.49 5.89 9.70
C GLY A 19 5.95 5.15 10.91
N ARG A 20 5.82 3.85 10.75
CA ARG A 20 5.33 2.96 11.81
C ARG A 20 6.46 2.46 12.71
N ILE A 21 7.66 2.29 12.17
CA ILE A 21 8.78 1.63 12.88
C ILE A 21 9.60 2.62 13.71
N LEU A 22 9.87 3.84 13.22
CA LEU A 22 10.71 4.79 13.95
C LEU A 22 10.19 5.14 15.36
N PRO A 23 8.88 5.39 15.58
CA PRO A 23 8.36 5.60 16.92
C PRO A 23 8.55 4.39 17.85
N LEU A 24 8.50 3.17 17.32
CA LEU A 24 8.73 1.93 18.09
C LEU A 24 10.21 1.76 18.46
N VAL A 25 11.11 2.07 17.52
CA VAL A 25 12.57 2.05 17.75
C VAL A 25 12.93 3.07 18.83
N ALA A 26 12.39 4.30 18.74
CA ALA A 26 12.63 5.37 19.72
C ALA A 26 12.18 5.00 21.14
N ARG A 27 11.12 4.20 21.28
CA ARG A 27 10.59 3.73 22.57
C ARG A 27 11.31 2.51 23.15
N ARG A 28 12.29 1.92 22.45
CA ARG A 28 12.98 0.67 22.82
C ARG A 28 14.49 0.89 22.95
N PRO A 29 14.96 1.49 24.05
CA PRO A 29 16.40 1.61 24.32
C PRO A 29 17.03 0.20 24.39
N GLY A 30 17.91 -0.12 23.44
CA GLY A 30 18.53 -1.44 23.31
C GLY A 30 18.24 -2.19 22.00
N MET A 31 17.40 -1.65 21.11
CA MET A 31 17.24 -2.24 19.77
C MET A 31 18.53 -2.07 18.95
N SER A 32 19.09 -3.17 18.43
CA SER A 32 20.26 -3.09 17.57
C SER A 32 19.95 -2.38 16.25
N ARG A 33 20.89 -1.54 15.78
CA ARG A 33 20.76 -0.81 14.51
C ARG A 33 20.44 -1.73 13.34
N ARG A 34 21.08 -2.91 13.29
CA ARG A 34 20.85 -3.93 12.26
C ARG A 34 19.40 -4.42 12.26
N LYS A 35 18.81 -4.65 13.44
CA LYS A 35 17.41 -5.09 13.55
C LYS A 35 16.44 -4.00 13.10
N ALA A 36 16.70 -2.74 13.47
CA ALA A 36 15.89 -1.61 13.02
C ALA A 36 15.93 -1.47 11.49
N VAL A 37 17.11 -1.56 10.86
CA VAL A 37 17.26 -1.51 9.39
C VAL A 37 16.51 -2.66 8.72
N MET A 38 16.65 -3.90 9.22
CA MET A 38 15.94 -5.04 8.63
C MET A 38 14.41 -4.91 8.73
N LEU A 39 13.89 -4.36 9.83
CA LEU A 39 12.47 -4.07 9.97
C LEU A 39 12.01 -3.02 8.96
N LEU A 40 12.80 -1.94 8.77
CA LEU A 40 12.50 -0.90 7.80
C LEU A 40 12.48 -1.44 6.37
N LEU A 41 13.46 -2.26 5.99
CA LEU A 41 13.52 -2.87 4.66
C LEU A 41 12.38 -3.86 4.43
N CYS A 42 12.03 -4.66 5.43
CA CYS A 42 10.91 -5.58 5.35
C CYS A 42 9.59 -4.83 5.21
N GLY A 43 9.37 -3.79 6.03
CA GLY A 43 8.22 -2.90 5.89
C GLY A 43 8.20 -2.25 4.51
N ALA A 44 9.33 -1.75 4.02
CA ALA A 44 9.42 -1.11 2.72
C ALA A 44 9.00 -2.04 1.58
N ALA A 45 9.45 -3.30 1.62
CA ALA A 45 9.08 -4.30 0.64
C ALA A 45 7.57 -4.62 0.69
N VAL A 46 7.01 -4.77 1.89
CA VAL A 46 5.57 -5.08 2.08
C VAL A 46 4.71 -3.93 1.59
N GLU A 47 4.96 -2.71 2.06
CA GLU A 47 4.15 -1.54 1.70
C GLU A 47 4.35 -1.18 0.21
N GLY A 48 5.58 -1.32 -0.31
CA GLY A 48 5.87 -1.16 -1.74
C GLY A 48 5.10 -2.17 -2.60
N ALA A 49 5.01 -3.43 -2.17
CA ALA A 49 4.20 -4.44 -2.85
C ALA A 49 2.71 -4.11 -2.82
N VAL A 50 2.20 -3.58 -1.70
CA VAL A 50 0.80 -3.13 -1.57
C VAL A 50 0.49 -2.02 -2.57
N PHE A 51 1.34 -0.99 -2.65
CA PHE A 51 1.18 0.06 -3.65
C PHE A 51 1.26 -0.49 -5.08
N ALA A 52 2.13 -1.46 -5.34
CA ALA A 52 2.25 -2.09 -6.66
C ALA A 52 1.02 -2.92 -7.04
N LEU A 53 0.41 -3.62 -6.08
CA LEU A 53 -0.75 -4.49 -6.27
C LEU A 53 -2.06 -3.72 -6.43
N TRP A 54 -2.13 -2.46 -6.00
CA TRP A 54 -3.38 -1.71 -5.97
C TRP A 54 -4.01 -1.49 -7.37
N PRO A 55 -3.30 -1.05 -8.41
CA PRO A 55 -3.90 -0.95 -9.75
C PRO A 55 -4.33 -2.30 -10.32
N LEU A 56 -3.54 -3.36 -10.06
CA LEU A 56 -3.83 -4.71 -10.54
C LEU A 56 -5.09 -5.29 -9.89
N THR A 57 -5.20 -5.18 -8.56
CA THR A 57 -6.40 -5.64 -7.82
C THR A 57 -7.64 -4.83 -8.21
N SER A 58 -7.50 -3.53 -8.44
CA SER A 58 -8.60 -2.68 -8.93
C SER A 58 -9.06 -3.11 -10.32
N TRP A 59 -8.11 -3.43 -11.21
CA TRP A 59 -8.38 -3.96 -12.55
C TRP A 59 -9.12 -5.30 -12.49
N THR A 60 -8.62 -6.26 -11.72
CA THR A 60 -9.27 -7.57 -11.56
C THR A 60 -10.70 -7.43 -11.03
N LEU A 61 -10.94 -6.52 -10.08
CA LEU A 61 -12.30 -6.27 -9.60
C LEU A 61 -13.20 -5.65 -10.68
N ALA A 62 -12.67 -4.78 -11.53
CA ALA A 62 -13.43 -4.17 -12.61
C ALA A 62 -13.74 -5.18 -13.74
N GLU A 63 -12.81 -6.08 -14.07
CA GLU A 63 -13.05 -7.17 -15.04
C GLU A 63 -14.23 -8.06 -14.64
N LEU A 64 -14.43 -8.31 -13.35
CA LEU A 64 -15.57 -9.09 -12.84
C LEU A 64 -16.93 -8.42 -13.09
N LEU A 65 -16.95 -7.11 -13.38
CA LEU A 65 -18.16 -6.35 -13.66
C LEU A 65 -18.50 -6.29 -15.17
N VAL A 66 -17.61 -6.75 -16.05
CA VAL A 66 -17.76 -6.66 -17.50
C VAL A 66 -18.12 -8.03 -18.09
N SER A 67 -19.02 -8.05 -19.08
CA SER A 67 -19.37 -9.24 -19.85
C SER A 67 -19.52 -8.88 -21.34
N PRO A 68 -18.75 -9.50 -22.26
CA PRO A 68 -17.75 -10.56 -22.03
C PRO A 68 -16.47 -10.06 -21.33
N PRO A 69 -15.65 -10.94 -20.72
CA PRO A 69 -14.39 -10.57 -20.09
C PRO A 69 -13.44 -9.87 -21.07
N LEU A 70 -12.66 -8.90 -20.58
CA LEU A 70 -11.70 -8.11 -21.34
C LEU A 70 -10.52 -8.97 -21.85
N SER A 71 -10.75 -9.73 -22.91
CA SER A 71 -9.74 -10.58 -23.53
C SER A 71 -8.85 -9.72 -24.44
N GLY A 72 -7.55 -9.63 -24.12
CA GLY A 72 -6.56 -8.93 -24.96
C GLY A 72 -6.31 -7.45 -24.62
N VAL A 73 -6.94 -6.91 -23.58
CA VAL A 73 -6.63 -5.56 -23.08
C VAL A 73 -5.48 -5.63 -22.09
N ALA A 74 -4.49 -4.74 -22.22
CA ALA A 74 -3.39 -4.65 -21.28
C ALA A 74 -3.91 -4.26 -19.88
N SER A 75 -3.51 -5.02 -18.86
CA SER A 75 -3.90 -4.74 -17.47
C SER A 75 -3.43 -3.36 -17.02
N LEU A 76 -4.22 -2.73 -16.14
CA LEU A 76 -3.85 -1.44 -15.57
C LEU A 76 -2.59 -1.60 -14.71
N THR A 77 -1.50 -1.01 -15.20
CA THR A 77 -0.24 -0.92 -14.46
C THR A 77 0.11 0.53 -14.21
N TRP A 78 0.95 0.79 -13.20
CA TRP A 78 1.46 2.13 -12.96
C TRP A 78 2.19 2.67 -14.19
N THR A 79 1.67 3.76 -14.76
CA THR A 79 2.30 4.49 -15.87
C THR A 79 3.08 5.70 -15.34
N PRO A 80 4.06 6.24 -16.09
CA PRO A 80 4.74 7.49 -15.72
C PRO A 80 3.79 8.67 -15.52
N GLY A 81 2.67 8.73 -16.25
CA GLY A 81 1.61 9.74 -16.03
C GLY A 81 0.85 9.59 -14.71
N MET A 82 0.87 8.38 -14.13
CA MET A 82 0.36 8.07 -12.78
C MET A 82 1.46 8.12 -11.72
N ALA A 83 2.68 8.59 -12.07
CA ALA A 83 3.79 8.69 -11.13
C ALA A 83 3.57 9.82 -10.11
N ALA A 84 2.75 10.84 -10.40
CA ALA A 84 2.45 11.92 -9.46
C ALA A 84 1.78 11.41 -8.15
N PRO A 85 0.77 10.53 -8.19
CA PRO A 85 0.28 9.78 -7.03
C PRO A 85 1.37 9.01 -6.26
N LEU A 86 2.29 8.35 -6.96
CA LEU A 86 3.39 7.60 -6.33
C LEU A 86 4.46 8.52 -5.72
N LEU A 87 4.73 9.65 -6.35
CA LEU A 87 5.62 10.71 -5.85
C LEU A 87 5.03 11.34 -4.60
N LEU A 88 3.71 11.56 -4.61
CA LEU A 88 2.96 11.89 -3.41
C LEU A 88 3.17 10.76 -2.38
N ALA A 89 2.81 9.50 -2.65
CA ALA A 89 2.96 8.41 -1.68
C ALA A 89 4.40 8.30 -1.11
N ALA A 90 5.42 8.51 -1.94
CA ALA A 90 6.83 8.58 -1.57
C ALA A 90 7.15 9.72 -0.58
N ILE A 91 6.56 10.91 -0.79
CA ILE A 91 6.66 12.07 0.10
C ILE A 91 5.86 11.87 1.40
N LEU A 92 4.74 11.16 1.32
CA LEU A 92 3.64 11.23 2.28
C LEU A 92 3.58 10.13 3.31
N ALA A 93 4.30 9.06 3.10
CA ALA A 93 4.37 8.00 4.07
C ALA A 93 5.30 8.39 5.25
N PHE A 94 5.69 9.67 5.33
CA PHE A 94 6.10 10.30 6.57
C PHE A 94 4.95 10.28 7.59
N PRO A 95 5.09 9.56 8.72
CA PRO A 95 4.07 9.46 9.77
C PRO A 95 3.86 10.78 10.52
N LEU A 96 4.72 11.78 10.27
CA LEU A 96 4.68 13.09 10.92
C LEU A 96 3.53 13.95 10.39
N LEU A 97 2.88 13.56 9.29
CA LEU A 97 1.73 14.28 8.73
C LEU A 97 0.43 14.02 9.50
N GLY A 98 0.40 13.02 10.39
CA GLY A 98 -0.78 12.67 11.17
C GLY A 98 -1.86 11.92 10.37
N PRO A 99 -2.85 11.29 11.05
CA PRO A 99 -3.76 10.33 10.43
C PRO A 99 -4.66 10.92 9.33
N LEU A 100 -5.10 12.16 9.51
CA LEU A 100 -6.01 12.83 8.57
C LEU A 100 -5.32 13.12 7.23
N LEU A 101 -4.10 13.67 7.27
CA LEU A 101 -3.35 13.93 6.06
C LEU A 101 -3.08 12.61 5.34
N HIS A 102 -2.59 11.58 6.04
CA HIS A 102 -2.33 10.28 5.44
C HIS A 102 -3.57 9.71 4.71
N LEU A 103 -4.75 9.80 5.32
CA LEU A 103 -6.01 9.40 4.70
C LEU A 103 -6.35 10.22 3.44
N LEU A 104 -6.32 11.55 3.52
CA LEU A 104 -6.62 12.43 2.39
C LEU A 104 -5.75 12.13 1.18
N LEU A 105 -4.52 11.72 1.45
CA LEU A 105 -3.56 11.47 0.41
C LEU A 105 -3.73 10.09 -0.21
N PHE A 106 -4.06 9.08 0.60
CA PHE A 106 -4.47 7.78 0.09
C PHE A 106 -5.70 7.93 -0.82
N VAL A 107 -6.66 8.79 -0.44
CA VAL A 107 -7.80 9.15 -1.29
C VAL A 107 -7.35 9.84 -2.58
N GLY A 108 -6.42 10.78 -2.52
CA GLY A 108 -5.86 11.44 -3.70
C GLY A 108 -5.16 10.47 -4.67
N VAL A 109 -4.39 9.52 -4.13
CA VAL A 109 -3.74 8.46 -4.91
C VAL A 109 -4.77 7.55 -5.57
N GLY A 110 -5.77 7.09 -4.80
CA GLY A 110 -6.87 6.27 -5.32
C GLY A 110 -7.68 7.00 -6.40
N ALA A 111 -8.01 8.28 -6.19
CA ALA A 111 -8.72 9.10 -7.17
C ALA A 111 -7.96 9.17 -8.51
N GLY A 112 -6.63 9.21 -8.47
CA GLY A 112 -5.77 9.15 -9.67
C GLY A 112 -5.86 7.85 -10.47
N LEU A 113 -6.35 6.75 -9.86
CA LEU A 113 -6.55 5.46 -10.53
C LEU A 113 -7.93 5.33 -11.18
N VAL A 114 -8.93 6.08 -10.72
CA VAL A 114 -10.33 5.89 -11.12
C VAL A 114 -10.55 6.16 -12.61
N THR A 115 -10.14 7.34 -13.09
CA THR A 115 -10.37 7.74 -14.49
C THR A 115 -9.65 6.82 -15.47
N PRO A 116 -8.36 6.48 -15.27
CA PRO A 116 -7.68 5.52 -16.12
C PRO A 116 -8.32 4.13 -16.08
N LEU A 117 -8.74 3.65 -14.90
CA LEU A 117 -9.40 2.36 -14.76
C LEU A 117 -10.72 2.30 -15.53
N ALA A 118 -11.55 3.33 -15.41
CA ALA A 118 -12.79 3.45 -16.17
C ALA A 118 -12.54 3.46 -17.68
N ALA A 119 -11.54 4.23 -18.13
CA ALA A 119 -11.18 4.33 -19.54
C ALA A 119 -10.66 3.01 -20.13
N THR A 120 -9.87 2.24 -19.36
CA THR A 120 -9.27 1.00 -19.84
C THR A 120 -10.19 -0.20 -19.76
N THR A 121 -11.11 -0.23 -18.79
CA THR A 121 -12.05 -1.35 -18.61
C THR A 121 -13.43 -1.11 -19.25
N GLY A 122 -13.75 0.13 -19.58
CA GLY A 122 -15.08 0.52 -20.08
C GLY A 122 -16.18 0.54 -19.01
N VAL A 123 -15.86 0.29 -17.74
CA VAL A 123 -16.84 0.39 -16.65
C VAL A 123 -17.15 1.86 -16.33
N GLY A 124 -18.34 2.11 -15.80
CA GLY A 124 -18.72 3.44 -15.34
C GLY A 124 -17.80 3.96 -14.24
N TRP A 125 -17.62 5.29 -14.17
CA TRP A 125 -16.71 5.94 -13.22
C TRP A 125 -16.95 5.54 -11.76
N TRP A 126 -18.22 5.44 -11.34
CA TRP A 126 -18.59 5.01 -9.99
C TRP A 126 -18.23 3.55 -9.70
N ALA A 127 -18.36 2.66 -10.69
CA ALA A 127 -17.94 1.27 -10.56
C ALA A 127 -16.41 1.18 -10.43
N ALA A 128 -15.67 1.93 -11.26
CA ALA A 128 -14.21 2.03 -11.15
C ALA A 128 -13.78 2.58 -9.78
N ALA A 129 -14.44 3.63 -9.27
CA ALA A 129 -14.17 4.17 -7.95
C ALA A 129 -14.41 3.13 -6.85
N GLY A 130 -15.49 2.35 -6.96
CA GLY A 130 -15.79 1.22 -6.07
C GLY A 130 -14.69 0.15 -6.09
N CYS A 131 -14.24 -0.26 -7.27
CA CYS A 131 -13.15 -1.23 -7.44
C CYS A 131 -11.85 -0.73 -6.79
N VAL A 132 -11.48 0.54 -7.03
CA VAL A 132 -10.27 1.14 -6.43
C VAL A 132 -10.38 1.20 -4.90
N ALA A 133 -11.53 1.60 -4.38
CA ALA A 133 -11.75 1.68 -2.94
C ALA A 133 -11.70 0.29 -2.28
N VAL A 134 -12.41 -0.70 -2.83
CA VAL A 134 -12.43 -2.08 -2.32
C VAL A 134 -11.04 -2.71 -2.39
N ALA A 135 -10.31 -2.51 -3.49
CA ALA A 135 -8.94 -2.98 -3.61
C ALA A 135 -8.01 -2.37 -2.54
N GLY A 136 -8.09 -1.04 -2.36
CA GLY A 136 -7.26 -0.33 -1.37
C GLY A 136 -7.54 -0.79 0.06
N VAL A 137 -8.82 -0.88 0.44
CA VAL A 137 -9.25 -1.37 1.76
C VAL A 137 -8.85 -2.84 1.95
N GLY A 138 -9.10 -3.69 0.96
CA GLY A 138 -8.79 -5.11 1.01
C GLY A 138 -7.29 -5.38 1.22
N LEU A 139 -6.43 -4.67 0.48
CA LEU A 139 -4.99 -4.75 0.64
C LEU A 139 -4.54 -4.26 2.03
N GLY A 140 -5.07 -3.13 2.49
CA GLY A 140 -4.76 -2.59 3.82
C GLY A 140 -5.16 -3.56 4.95
N VAL A 141 -6.37 -4.12 4.88
CA VAL A 141 -6.85 -5.12 5.84
C VAL A 141 -5.97 -6.37 5.80
N THR A 142 -5.59 -6.85 4.62
CA THR A 142 -4.73 -8.03 4.47
C THR A 142 -3.38 -7.82 5.16
N VAL A 143 -2.73 -6.68 4.95
CA VAL A 143 -1.46 -6.34 5.60
C VAL A 143 -1.61 -6.32 7.12
N GLU A 144 -2.68 -5.70 7.62
CA GLU A 144 -2.93 -5.60 9.05
C GLU A 144 -3.20 -6.99 9.68
N VAL A 145 -3.94 -7.85 8.99
CA VAL A 145 -4.16 -9.24 9.41
C VAL A 145 -2.83 -9.98 9.48
N VAL A 146 -2.00 -9.92 8.43
CA VAL A 146 -0.67 -10.55 8.41
C VAL A 146 0.19 -10.02 9.55
N ARG A 147 0.19 -8.70 9.78
CA ARG A 147 0.95 -8.07 10.87
C ARG A 147 0.52 -8.59 12.24
N ARG A 148 -0.79 -8.69 12.49
CA ARG A 148 -1.36 -9.25 13.72
C ARG A 148 -1.02 -10.72 13.88
N LEU A 149 -1.09 -11.50 12.81
CA LEU A 149 -0.72 -12.92 12.82
C LEU A 149 0.76 -13.10 13.13
N VAL A 150 1.65 -12.35 12.47
CA VAL A 150 3.09 -12.38 12.76
C VAL A 150 3.36 -11.98 14.21
N ALA A 151 2.71 -10.94 14.73
CA ALA A 151 2.86 -10.53 16.13
C ALA A 151 2.41 -11.60 17.12
N ARG A 152 1.29 -12.29 16.85
CA ARG A 152 0.79 -13.41 17.66
C ARG A 152 1.72 -14.62 17.61
N LEU A 153 2.17 -15.01 16.42
CA LEU A 153 3.06 -16.15 16.19
C LEU A 153 4.48 -15.92 16.74
N SER A 154 4.95 -14.66 16.72
CA SER A 154 6.27 -14.30 17.26
C SER A 154 6.35 -14.29 18.79
N GLY A 155 5.30 -14.74 19.49
CA GLY A 155 5.36 -15.00 20.93
C GLY A 155 5.54 -13.75 21.79
N VAL A 156 4.86 -12.64 21.48
CA VAL A 156 4.59 -11.61 22.50
C VAL A 156 3.52 -12.19 23.46
N ALA A 157 3.89 -13.24 24.19
CA ALA A 157 3.21 -13.61 25.41
C ALA A 157 3.43 -12.45 26.40
N PRO A 158 2.38 -11.97 27.09
CA PRO A 158 2.60 -11.16 28.27
C PRO A 158 3.40 -12.02 29.26
N ARG A 159 4.66 -11.65 29.52
CA ARG A 159 5.44 -12.16 30.66
C ARG A 159 4.86 -11.63 31.98
N GLY A 160 3.65 -12.03 32.30
CA GLY A 160 2.98 -11.56 33.50
C GLY A 160 1.74 -12.39 33.79
N LEU A 161 1.94 -13.67 34.09
CA LEU A 161 0.95 -14.54 34.74
C LEU A 161 1.60 -15.88 35.14
N LEU A 162 2.76 -15.83 35.80
CA LEU A 162 3.29 -16.91 36.64
C LEU A 162 4.22 -16.26 37.68
N ALA A 163 3.60 -15.72 38.72
CA ALA A 163 4.20 -15.45 40.03
C ALA A 163 3.25 -16.04 41.07
#